data_AF-R1IGX4-F1
#
_entry.id   AF-R1IGX4-F1
#
_cell.length_a   1.000
_cell.length_b   1.000
_cell.length_c   1.000
_cell.angle_alpha   90.00
_cell.angle_beta   90.00
_cell.angle_gamma   90.00
#
_symmetry.space_group_name_H-M   'P 1'
#
loop_
_entity.id
_entity.type
_entity.pdbx_description
1 polymer ?
#
loop_
_entity_poly.entity_id
_entity_poly.type
_entity_poly.pdbx_seq_one_letter_code
_entity_poly.pdbx_strand_id
1 'polypeptide(L)'
;MDSAAEAVTKVDSPDDSGARTFDRFHWQACMAAADGLAAYRDSLTSEGALQAGLERSVLCERHEDWVVISGQQAELVSAKHRDPEVGAWKSINELVTDGGLAHLFARWATLGKKVRARLVTNSALAAGGPRLLQNTIAELRDFCDTGAPAGTDEAILQFMKALRRNGRDLPPHWREPGAGSKTTPEAEKKCFAEVCEFLSVLDIDDRRHSRDVVDKLAPSEFVKPVLDQLGRTDADPNTIWLAVRNLFIEASRRHKPIPSAGLPIILTSVLNGGRTPEQLRNDDDLAARTVTLTDIDAAVRSMIAPLPQQAATAHAIDVRVDSIHAMSSGWFHAFSRQDAWAAARLAARSTLPRDQEAMDALFSEQLALGAYVLTSFGCPAAVMLACHNKTRYDVVIRDISVSERVVGKIIDGVVFWIESGGWNEHPITFNLDAAYPRARLVNEGTDLGSYFEKRSICVQAGKQVTIPVMLNSTRASHVFKLRVKYDINGSRHALTVDNNGQPFRVSPVIMHGGEPVEALPAAERDHLRSLSYLDAYLMHYDAHQVKIGKCAPEDFPGYWRETDPAD
;
A
#
# COMPACT_ATOMS: atom_id res chain seq x y z
N MET A 1 29.69 15.99 -22.74
CA MET A 1 29.38 16.36 -21.35
C MET A 1 28.17 15.56 -20.96
N ASP A 2 28.17 14.86 -19.82
CA ASP A 2 26.99 14.10 -19.41
C ASP A 2 25.80 15.03 -19.18
N SER A 3 24.60 14.62 -19.61
CA SER A 3 23.36 15.35 -19.34
C SER A 3 22.91 15.23 -17.89
N ALA A 4 21.84 15.93 -17.50
CA ALA A 4 21.27 15.81 -16.16
C ALA A 4 20.68 14.41 -15.93
N ALA A 5 20.04 13.84 -16.94
CA ALA A 5 19.52 12.47 -16.92
C ALA A 5 20.66 11.42 -16.82
N GLU A 6 21.76 11.63 -17.53
CA GLU A 6 22.94 10.76 -17.40
C GLU A 6 23.60 10.88 -16.02
N ALA A 7 23.60 12.08 -15.42
CA ALA A 7 24.16 12.28 -14.09
C ALA A 7 23.41 11.45 -13.03
N VAL A 8 22.07 11.45 -13.03
CA VAL A 8 21.25 10.71 -12.04
C VAL A 8 21.21 9.19 -12.24
N THR A 9 21.68 8.70 -13.39
CA THR A 9 21.71 7.26 -13.70
C THR A 9 23.10 6.67 -13.56
N LYS A 10 24.16 7.44 -13.90
CA LYS A 10 25.56 6.95 -13.87
C LYS A 10 26.29 7.23 -12.57
N VAL A 11 25.95 8.30 -11.85
CA VAL A 11 26.61 8.63 -10.58
C VAL A 11 26.00 7.75 -9.49
N ASP A 12 26.84 7.15 -8.66
CA ASP A 12 26.37 6.40 -7.49
C ASP A 12 25.94 7.35 -6.38
N SER A 13 24.91 6.95 -5.62
CA SER A 13 24.50 7.73 -4.45
C SER A 13 25.58 7.61 -3.35
N PRO A 14 26.00 8.73 -2.73
CA PRO A 14 26.96 8.70 -1.63
C PRO A 14 26.46 7.94 -0.39
N ASP A 15 25.14 7.81 -0.21
CA ASP A 15 24.53 7.05 0.89
C ASP A 15 23.35 6.22 0.40
N ASP A 16 23.27 4.98 0.88
CA ASP A 16 22.11 4.10 0.76
C ASP A 16 21.14 4.37 1.92
N SER A 17 20.58 5.60 1.95
CA SER A 17 19.86 6.15 3.11
C SER A 17 18.35 5.88 3.14
N GLY A 18 17.92 4.68 2.71
CA GLY A 18 16.51 4.30 2.59
C GLY A 18 16.01 3.33 3.66
N ALA A 19 16.23 3.61 4.95
CA ALA A 19 15.65 2.80 6.02
C ALA A 19 15.05 3.66 7.12
N ARG A 20 13.71 3.88 7.07
CA ARG A 20 12.82 3.75 8.24
C ARG A 20 11.34 3.96 7.90
N THR A 21 10.56 2.97 8.36
CA THR A 21 9.09 2.83 8.46
C THR A 21 8.27 2.86 7.16
N PHE A 22 7.54 1.75 6.92
CA PHE A 22 6.58 1.50 5.83
C PHE A 22 5.62 2.67 5.57
N ASP A 23 5.26 3.38 6.64
CA ASP A 23 4.33 4.49 6.67
C ASP A 23 4.87 5.78 6.02
N ARG A 24 6.18 6.04 6.09
CA ARG A 24 6.80 7.21 5.43
C ARG A 24 6.83 7.03 3.91
N PHE A 25 7.14 5.82 3.46
CA PHE A 25 7.13 5.47 2.03
C PHE A 25 5.76 5.65 1.39
N HIS A 26 4.66 5.52 2.15
CA HIS A 26 3.32 5.61 1.57
C HIS A 26 3.03 7.02 1.03
N TRP A 27 3.22 8.07 1.83
CA TRP A 27 2.96 9.44 1.37
C TRP A 27 3.92 9.87 0.26
N GLN A 28 5.20 9.49 0.35
CA GLN A 28 6.19 9.75 -0.70
C GLN A 28 5.81 9.07 -2.02
N ALA A 29 5.39 7.80 -1.98
CA ALA A 29 4.91 7.08 -3.16
C ALA A 29 3.62 7.70 -3.73
N CYS A 30 2.73 8.24 -2.90
CA CYS A 30 1.58 9.02 -3.37
C CYS A 30 2.04 10.26 -4.15
N MET A 31 3.01 11.03 -3.64
CA MET A 31 3.48 12.23 -4.32
C MET A 31 4.22 11.89 -5.63
N ALA A 32 5.06 10.85 -5.63
CA ALA A 32 5.70 10.35 -6.85
C ALA A 32 4.67 9.88 -7.89
N ALA A 33 3.59 9.22 -7.46
CA ALA A 33 2.49 8.82 -8.34
C ALA A 33 1.72 10.02 -8.90
N ALA A 34 1.54 11.08 -8.12
CA ALA A 34 0.93 12.32 -8.58
C ALA A 34 1.78 12.99 -9.67
N ASP A 35 3.11 13.09 -9.46
CA ASP A 35 4.04 13.60 -10.47
C ASP A 35 4.05 12.71 -11.74
N GLY A 36 4.02 11.38 -11.57
CA GLY A 36 3.93 10.42 -12.67
C GLY A 36 2.64 10.56 -13.49
N LEU A 37 1.49 10.74 -12.84
CA LEU A 37 0.21 10.97 -13.50
C LEU A 37 0.18 12.32 -14.23
N ALA A 38 0.77 13.37 -13.65
CA ALA A 38 0.91 14.66 -14.31
C ALA A 38 1.78 14.54 -15.58
N ALA A 39 2.95 13.89 -15.46
CA ALA A 39 3.83 13.65 -16.61
C ALA A 39 3.16 12.79 -17.69
N TYR A 40 2.39 11.76 -17.28
CA TYR A 40 1.60 10.94 -18.20
C TYR A 40 0.56 11.76 -18.96
N ARG A 41 -0.26 12.53 -18.24
CA ARG A 41 -1.27 13.43 -18.80
C ARG A 41 -0.66 14.39 -19.83
N ASP A 42 0.42 15.06 -19.43
CA ASP A 42 1.11 16.05 -20.27
C ASP A 42 1.84 15.42 -21.47
N SER A 43 1.88 14.08 -21.56
CA SER A 43 2.46 13.31 -22.68
C SER A 43 1.39 12.67 -23.58
N LEU A 44 0.10 12.84 -23.26
CA LEU A 44 -0.99 12.37 -24.09
C LEU A 44 -1.25 13.35 -25.25
N THR A 45 -1.45 12.80 -26.44
CA THR A 45 -1.97 13.50 -27.63
C THR A 45 -3.45 13.85 -27.45
N SER A 46 -4.01 14.65 -28.36
CA SER A 46 -5.45 14.93 -28.42
C SER A 46 -6.30 13.66 -28.60
N GLU A 47 -5.73 12.62 -29.19
CA GLU A 47 -6.37 11.31 -29.39
C GLU A 47 -6.17 10.36 -28.19
N GLY A 48 -5.53 10.83 -27.11
CA GLY A 48 -5.27 10.03 -25.92
C GLY A 48 -4.21 8.94 -26.09
N ALA A 49 -3.36 9.03 -27.11
CA ALA A 49 -2.18 8.19 -27.28
C ALA A 49 -0.94 8.85 -26.67
N LEU A 50 0.00 8.07 -26.13
CA LEU A 50 1.30 8.59 -25.71
C LEU A 50 2.08 9.14 -26.92
N GLN A 51 2.64 10.34 -26.77
CA GLN A 51 3.51 10.93 -27.78
C GLN A 51 4.79 10.08 -27.94
N ALA A 52 5.08 9.68 -29.17
CA ALA A 52 6.25 8.86 -29.49
C ALA A 52 7.56 9.64 -29.25
N GLY A 53 8.58 8.95 -28.73
CA GLY A 53 9.91 9.53 -28.50
C GLY A 53 10.04 10.40 -27.25
N LEU A 54 8.99 10.54 -26.43
CA LEU A 54 9.11 11.16 -25.11
C LEU A 54 9.70 10.17 -24.11
N GLU A 55 10.98 10.35 -23.81
CA GLU A 55 11.67 9.62 -22.75
C GLU A 55 11.37 10.30 -21.41
N ARG A 56 10.27 9.91 -20.76
CA ARG A 56 9.91 10.37 -19.41
C ARG A 56 9.80 9.18 -18.47
N SER A 57 10.38 9.33 -17.28
CA SER A 57 10.34 8.32 -16.24
C SER A 57 10.53 8.94 -14.86
N VAL A 58 10.21 8.16 -13.83
CA VAL A 58 10.46 8.51 -12.44
C VAL A 58 11.35 7.44 -11.82
N LEU A 59 12.49 7.85 -11.29
CA LEU A 59 13.48 6.99 -10.65
C LEU A 59 13.37 7.14 -9.13
N CYS A 60 12.95 6.08 -8.44
CA CYS A 60 12.69 6.11 -7.00
C CYS A 60 13.93 5.77 -6.16
N GLU A 61 14.11 6.46 -5.02
CA GLU A 61 15.02 6.07 -3.93
C GLU A 61 16.50 5.91 -4.31
N ARG A 62 16.97 6.52 -5.41
CA ARG A 62 18.39 6.48 -5.81
C ARG A 62 19.20 7.64 -5.23
N HIS A 63 18.89 8.87 -5.62
CA HIS A 63 19.62 10.06 -5.15
C HIS A 63 18.88 10.84 -4.06
N GLU A 64 17.55 10.86 -4.17
CA GLU A 64 16.56 11.47 -3.28
C GLU A 64 15.33 10.55 -3.23
N ASP A 65 14.24 10.99 -2.59
CA ASP A 65 13.00 10.22 -2.49
C ASP A 65 12.49 9.79 -3.89
N TRP A 66 12.51 10.70 -4.87
CA TRP A 66 12.47 10.34 -6.30
C TRP A 66 13.14 11.37 -7.20
N VAL A 67 13.36 11.00 -8.47
CA VAL A 67 13.88 11.85 -9.52
C VAL A 67 12.94 11.79 -10.73
N VAL A 68 12.50 12.94 -11.22
CA VAL A 68 11.74 13.04 -12.46
C VAL A 68 12.70 13.24 -13.62
N ILE A 69 12.66 12.37 -14.62
CA ILE A 69 13.51 12.42 -15.82
C ILE A 69 12.63 12.76 -17.02
N SER A 70 13.04 13.74 -17.82
CA SER A 70 12.38 14.13 -19.07
C SER A 70 13.42 14.45 -20.13
N GLY A 71 13.69 13.48 -21.01
CA GLY A 71 14.76 13.53 -22.00
C GLY A 71 16.11 13.71 -21.30
N GLN A 72 16.81 14.81 -21.63
CA GLN A 72 18.13 15.11 -21.06
C GLN A 72 18.08 15.87 -19.73
N GLN A 73 16.89 16.23 -19.25
CA GLN A 73 16.68 16.96 -18.00
C GLN A 73 16.30 16.00 -16.87
N ALA A 74 16.68 16.37 -15.64
CA ALA A 74 16.29 15.67 -14.44
C ALA A 74 16.01 16.66 -13.29
N GLU A 75 15.05 16.32 -12.44
CA GLU A 75 14.71 17.04 -11.22
C GLU A 75 14.81 16.11 -10.02
N LEU A 76 15.65 16.45 -9.05
CA LEU A 76 15.69 15.81 -7.75
C LEU A 76 14.49 16.26 -6.91
N VAL A 77 13.75 15.31 -6.35
CA VAL A 77 12.59 15.62 -5.52
C VAL A 77 12.77 15.03 -4.13
N SER A 78 12.85 15.91 -3.14
CA SER A 78 12.84 15.53 -1.72
C SER A 78 11.47 15.81 -1.15
N ALA A 79 10.91 14.84 -0.46
CA ALA A 79 9.57 14.88 0.09
C ALA A 79 9.62 14.81 1.61
N LYS A 80 8.96 15.77 2.25
CA LYS A 80 8.93 15.89 3.71
C LYS A 80 7.51 16.08 4.19
N HIS A 81 6.99 15.04 4.81
CA HIS A 81 5.72 15.06 5.51
C HIS A 81 5.89 15.62 6.92
N ARG A 82 4.97 16.47 7.37
CA ARG A 82 4.77 16.80 8.78
C ARG A 82 3.38 16.43 9.24
N ASP A 83 3.30 15.92 10.47
CA ASP A 83 2.01 15.73 11.14
C ASP A 83 1.38 17.11 11.44
N PRO A 84 0.04 17.23 11.38
CA PRO A 84 -0.65 18.50 11.59
C PRO A 84 -0.29 19.21 12.90
N GLU A 85 0.01 18.44 13.95
CA GLU A 85 0.36 18.94 15.28
C GLU A 85 1.69 19.72 15.30
N VAL A 86 2.61 19.41 14.39
CA VAL A 86 3.92 20.07 14.34
C VAL A 86 3.83 21.47 13.71
N GLY A 87 2.84 21.67 12.83
CA GLY A 87 2.54 22.93 12.19
C GLY A 87 3.51 23.34 11.08
N ALA A 88 3.44 24.62 10.70
CA ALA A 88 4.22 25.24 9.63
C ALA A 88 5.74 25.19 9.86
N TRP A 89 6.53 25.23 8.78
CA TRP A 89 7.99 25.42 8.85
C TRP A 89 8.29 26.84 9.34
N LYS A 90 8.97 26.98 10.49
CA LYS A 90 9.11 28.23 11.24
C LYS A 90 10.40 28.99 10.92
N SER A 91 11.43 28.31 10.44
CA SER A 91 12.72 28.94 10.14
C SER A 91 13.44 28.32 8.95
N ILE A 92 14.36 29.08 8.33
CA ILE A 92 15.23 28.55 7.27
C ILE A 92 16.11 27.41 7.80
N ASN A 93 16.56 27.49 9.06
CA ASN A 93 17.36 26.42 9.68
C ASN A 93 16.58 25.09 9.71
N GLU A 94 15.29 25.15 10.04
CA GLU A 94 14.40 23.98 10.08
C GLU A 94 14.16 23.40 8.68
N LEU A 95 14.01 24.24 7.65
CA LEU A 95 13.95 23.78 6.26
C LEU A 95 15.26 23.11 5.81
N VAL A 96 16.40 23.65 6.24
CA VAL A 96 17.72 23.09 5.94
C VAL A 96 17.93 21.73 6.62
N THR A 97 17.51 21.56 7.87
CA THR A 97 17.66 20.30 8.60
C THR A 97 16.53 19.32 8.33
N ASP A 98 15.36 19.64 8.84
CA ASP A 98 14.21 18.73 8.94
C ASP A 98 13.42 18.72 7.63
N GLY A 99 13.43 19.85 6.90
CA GLY A 99 12.92 19.97 5.54
C GLY A 99 13.86 19.40 4.47
N GLY A 100 15.06 18.93 4.85
CA GLY A 100 15.97 18.22 3.94
C GLY A 100 16.69 19.09 2.90
N LEU A 101 16.58 20.43 2.93
CA LEU A 101 17.25 21.27 1.93
C LEU A 101 18.79 21.17 1.96
N ALA A 102 19.39 20.84 3.11
CA ALA A 102 20.83 20.55 3.17
C ALA A 102 21.21 19.33 2.32
N HIS A 103 20.42 18.26 2.43
CA HIS A 103 20.66 17.01 1.73
C HIS A 103 20.45 17.20 0.22
N LEU A 104 19.36 17.86 -0.14
CA LEU A 104 19.05 18.21 -1.53
C LEU A 104 20.13 19.08 -2.18
N PHE A 105 20.68 20.07 -1.46
CA PHE A 105 21.81 20.89 -1.92
C PHE A 105 23.07 20.04 -2.14
N ALA A 106 23.42 19.18 -1.18
CA ALA A 106 24.58 18.31 -1.28
C ALA A 106 24.49 17.33 -2.46
N ARG A 107 23.30 16.75 -2.69
CA ARG A 107 23.03 15.86 -3.83
C ARG A 107 23.11 16.61 -5.16
N TRP A 108 22.49 17.79 -5.27
CA TRP A 108 22.61 18.65 -6.44
C TRP A 108 24.08 18.98 -6.78
N ALA A 109 24.87 19.33 -5.78
CA ALA A 109 26.29 19.61 -5.96
C ALA A 109 27.09 18.37 -6.41
N THR A 110 26.78 17.20 -5.85
CA THR A 110 27.40 15.91 -6.21
C THR A 110 27.11 15.53 -7.68
N LEU A 111 25.91 15.83 -8.16
CA LEU A 111 25.51 15.63 -9.56
C LEU A 111 26.02 16.71 -10.52
N GLY A 112 27.03 17.48 -10.09
CA GLY A 112 27.67 18.50 -10.90
C GLY A 112 26.78 19.69 -11.21
N LYS A 113 25.76 19.96 -10.38
CA LYS A 113 24.89 21.15 -10.46
C LYS A 113 24.00 21.23 -11.70
N LYS A 114 23.76 20.10 -12.37
CA LYS A 114 23.03 20.04 -13.65
C LYS A 114 21.52 19.81 -13.51
N VAL A 115 21.09 19.33 -12.35
CA VAL A 115 19.71 18.91 -12.10
C VAL A 115 18.90 20.07 -11.51
N ARG A 116 17.59 20.08 -11.75
CA ARG A 116 16.66 20.89 -10.95
C ARG A 116 16.45 20.24 -9.59
N ALA A 117 15.92 20.99 -8.64
CA ALA A 117 15.62 20.49 -7.31
C ALA A 117 14.22 20.94 -6.89
N ARG A 118 13.48 20.09 -6.19
CA ARG A 118 12.17 20.42 -5.62
C ARG A 118 12.01 19.81 -4.24
N LEU A 119 11.56 20.62 -3.29
CA LEU A 119 11.07 20.18 -1.99
C LEU A 119 9.54 20.08 -2.06
N VAL A 120 9.00 18.90 -1.78
CA VAL A 120 7.57 18.64 -1.69
C VAL A 120 7.18 18.46 -0.23
N THR A 121 6.24 19.26 0.27
CA THR A 121 5.80 19.23 1.67
C THR A 121 4.29 19.45 1.79
N ASN A 122 3.66 18.80 2.77
CA ASN A 122 2.25 19.05 3.14
C ASN A 122 2.08 20.15 4.19
N SER A 123 3.19 20.70 4.70
CA SER A 123 3.19 21.78 5.68
C SER A 123 3.51 23.12 5.03
N ALA A 124 2.71 24.13 5.38
CA ALA A 124 2.88 25.50 4.91
C ALA A 124 4.18 26.12 5.43
N LEU A 125 4.68 27.13 4.71
CA LEU A 125 5.77 27.99 5.20
C LEU A 125 5.22 29.11 6.11
N ALA A 126 5.77 29.23 7.32
CA ALA A 126 5.41 30.32 8.22
C ALA A 126 5.84 31.68 7.65
N ALA A 127 5.18 32.75 8.12
CA ALA A 127 5.62 34.11 7.83
C ALA A 127 7.05 34.36 8.34
N GLY A 128 7.81 35.20 7.64
CA GLY A 128 9.22 35.49 7.94
C GLY A 128 10.18 34.71 7.06
N GLY A 129 11.28 34.21 7.64
CA GLY A 129 12.41 33.62 6.91
C GLY A 129 12.04 32.56 5.86
N PRO A 130 11.22 31.54 6.19
CA PRO A 130 10.78 30.52 5.21
C PRO A 130 10.07 31.11 3.99
N ARG A 131 9.11 32.02 4.19
CA ARG A 131 8.40 32.67 3.08
C ARG A 131 9.31 33.63 2.31
N LEU A 132 10.19 34.36 3.00
CA LEU A 132 11.18 35.22 2.36
C LEU A 132 12.13 34.40 1.46
N LEU A 133 12.55 33.22 1.91
CA LEU A 133 13.36 32.30 1.10
C LEU A 133 12.58 31.82 -0.14
N GLN A 134 11.30 31.45 -0.01
CA GLN A 134 10.47 31.06 -1.16
C GLN A 134 10.31 32.20 -2.17
N ASN A 135 10.10 33.43 -1.71
CA ASN A 135 10.05 34.60 -2.59
C ASN A 135 11.39 34.83 -3.29
N THR A 136 12.50 34.72 -2.56
CA THR A 136 13.86 34.84 -3.10
C THR A 136 14.14 33.78 -4.18
N ILE A 137 13.67 32.54 -3.97
CA ILE A 137 13.73 31.46 -4.96
C ILE A 137 12.97 31.84 -6.24
N ALA A 138 11.74 32.34 -6.10
CA ALA A 138 10.92 32.76 -7.24
C ALA A 138 11.59 33.91 -8.01
N GLU A 139 12.10 34.91 -7.29
CA GLU A 139 12.84 36.02 -7.89
C GLU A 139 14.08 35.52 -8.64
N LEU A 140 14.95 34.72 -8.02
CA LEU A 140 16.17 34.21 -8.65
C LEU A 140 15.89 33.41 -9.92
N ARG A 141 14.77 32.67 -9.96
CA ARG A 141 14.31 31.96 -11.16
C ARG A 141 13.93 32.90 -12.28
N ASP A 142 13.11 33.90 -11.98
CA ASP A 142 12.70 34.91 -12.96
C ASP A 142 13.89 35.77 -13.44
N PHE A 143 14.90 35.95 -12.58
CA PHE A 143 16.12 36.70 -12.90
C PHE A 143 17.14 35.95 -13.74
N CYS A 144 17.15 34.61 -13.71
CA CYS A 144 17.92 33.82 -14.69
C CYS A 144 17.54 34.17 -16.14
N ASP A 145 16.34 34.73 -16.35
CA ASP A 145 15.85 35.15 -17.67
C ASP A 145 15.99 36.66 -17.94
N THR A 146 16.24 37.52 -16.93
CA THR A 146 16.07 39.00 -17.08
C THR A 146 17.13 39.90 -16.42
N GLY A 147 18.00 39.40 -15.52
CA GLY A 147 19.16 40.12 -14.96
C GLY A 147 18.95 40.81 -13.59
N ALA A 148 19.86 40.50 -12.64
CA ALA A 148 20.13 41.01 -11.27
C ALA A 148 18.96 41.50 -10.37
N PRO A 149 18.63 40.76 -9.28
CA PRO A 149 17.68 41.18 -8.26
C PRO A 149 18.18 42.33 -7.35
N ALA A 150 17.25 43.13 -6.85
CA ALA A 150 17.47 44.06 -5.74
C ALA A 150 16.74 43.55 -4.48
N GLY A 151 17.47 43.26 -3.40
CA GLY A 151 16.88 42.90 -2.09
C GLY A 151 16.99 41.43 -1.65
N THR A 152 17.60 40.56 -2.45
CA THR A 152 17.68 39.10 -2.24
C THR A 152 18.72 38.62 -1.20
N ASP A 153 19.59 39.51 -0.73
CA ASP A 153 20.81 39.08 -0.02
C ASP A 153 20.54 38.49 1.37
N GLU A 154 19.50 38.94 2.08
CA GLU A 154 19.27 38.51 3.46
C GLU A 154 18.94 37.01 3.55
N ALA A 155 17.95 36.53 2.78
CA ALA A 155 17.55 35.12 2.81
C ALA A 155 18.65 34.20 2.30
N ILE A 156 19.40 34.63 1.27
CA ILE A 156 20.56 33.91 0.74
C ILE A 156 21.63 33.74 1.83
N LEU A 157 21.96 34.82 2.54
CA LEU A 157 22.95 34.77 3.63
C LEU A 157 22.47 33.90 4.80
N GLN A 158 21.18 33.97 5.15
CA GLN A 158 20.61 33.10 6.19
C GLN A 158 20.65 31.63 5.78
N PHE A 159 20.30 31.30 4.54
CA PHE A 159 20.36 29.94 4.00
C PHE A 159 21.80 29.42 3.93
N MET A 160 22.75 30.24 3.43
CA MET A 160 24.18 29.90 3.41
C MET A 160 24.73 29.58 4.80
N LYS A 161 24.38 30.40 5.81
CA LYS A 161 24.77 30.16 7.21
C LYS A 161 24.14 28.87 7.75
N ALA A 162 22.87 28.62 7.45
CA ALA A 162 22.19 27.39 7.86
C ALA A 162 22.81 26.14 7.21
N LEU A 163 23.19 26.20 5.92
CA LEU A 163 23.92 25.12 5.24
C LEU A 163 25.28 24.86 5.89
N ARG A 164 26.10 25.88 6.14
CA ARG A 164 27.41 25.69 6.80
C ARG A 164 27.29 25.05 8.18
N ARG A 165 26.26 25.43 8.94
CA ARG A 165 26.04 24.94 10.29
C ARG A 165 25.53 23.51 10.34
N ASN A 166 24.66 23.12 9.40
CA ASN A 166 23.92 21.86 9.50
C ASN A 166 24.10 20.90 8.33
N GLY A 167 24.74 21.33 7.25
CA GLY A 167 24.92 20.54 6.04
C GLY A 167 25.91 19.41 6.27
N ARG A 168 25.40 18.19 6.18
CA ARG A 168 26.22 16.99 6.08
C ARG A 168 26.58 16.78 4.60
N ASP A 169 27.77 16.25 4.36
CA ASP A 169 28.22 15.87 3.01
C ASP A 169 28.29 17.01 1.98
N LEU A 170 28.40 18.25 2.47
CA LEU A 170 28.69 19.40 1.62
C LEU A 170 30.08 19.26 0.96
N PRO A 171 30.28 19.88 -0.22
CA PRO A 171 31.58 19.90 -0.88
C PRO A 171 32.71 20.36 0.07
N PRO A 172 33.95 19.86 -0.06
CA PRO A 172 35.01 20.13 0.90
C PRO A 172 35.26 21.61 1.18
N HIS A 173 35.06 22.50 0.20
CA HIS A 173 35.24 23.96 0.35
C HIS A 173 34.15 24.66 1.18
N TRP A 174 33.07 23.95 1.53
CA TRP A 174 32.03 24.44 2.44
C TRP A 174 32.34 24.23 3.92
N ARG A 175 33.31 23.37 4.23
CA ARG A 175 33.69 23.08 5.62
C ARG A 175 34.43 24.27 6.20
N GLU A 176 34.05 24.67 7.42
CA GLU A 176 34.79 25.72 8.11
C GLU A 176 36.25 25.30 8.26
N PRO A 177 37.22 26.21 8.02
CA PRO A 177 38.59 25.95 8.38
C PRO A 177 38.65 25.63 9.88
N GLY A 178 39.41 24.61 10.28
CA GLY A 178 39.50 24.18 11.68
C GLY A 178 39.75 25.35 12.65
N ALA A 179 39.28 25.20 13.90
CA ALA A 179 39.24 26.23 14.93
C ALA A 179 40.50 27.12 14.95
N GLY A 180 40.41 28.31 14.35
CA GLY A 180 41.50 29.28 14.27
C GLY A 180 41.77 29.89 12.88
N SER A 181 41.25 29.31 11.80
CA SER A 181 41.39 29.87 10.45
C SER A 181 40.09 30.57 9.99
N LYS A 182 40.19 31.84 9.59
CA LYS A 182 39.05 32.59 9.06
C LYS A 182 38.77 32.16 7.63
N THR A 183 37.50 31.90 7.29
CA THR A 183 37.07 31.73 5.90
C THR A 183 37.51 32.94 5.08
N THR A 184 38.17 32.70 3.94
CA THR A 184 38.63 33.80 3.08
C THR A 184 37.44 34.47 2.39
N PRO A 185 37.51 35.79 2.10
CA PRO A 185 36.45 36.49 1.35
C PRO A 185 36.10 35.82 0.02
N GLU A 186 37.09 35.22 -0.66
CA GLU A 186 36.91 34.50 -1.92
C GLU A 186 36.10 33.20 -1.73
N ALA A 187 36.36 32.45 -0.66
CA ALA A 187 35.61 31.25 -0.34
C ALA A 187 34.16 31.57 0.05
N GLU A 188 33.94 32.68 0.76
CA GLU A 188 32.60 33.16 1.08
C GLU A 188 31.83 33.60 -0.17
N LYS A 189 32.47 34.36 -1.06
CA LYS A 189 31.88 34.74 -2.36
C LYS A 189 31.53 33.51 -3.20
N LYS A 190 32.37 32.47 -3.18
CA LYS A 190 32.10 31.21 -3.86
C LYS A 190 30.88 30.50 -3.28
N CYS A 191 30.81 30.30 -1.96
CA CYS A 191 29.64 29.69 -1.31
C CYS A 191 28.36 30.47 -1.62
N PHE A 192 28.41 31.81 -1.56
CA PHE A 192 27.27 32.66 -1.89
C PHE A 192 26.80 32.43 -3.33
N ALA A 193 27.72 32.42 -4.30
CA ALA A 193 27.39 32.15 -5.70
C ALA A 193 26.74 30.77 -5.90
N GLU A 194 27.23 29.74 -5.20
CA GLU A 194 26.64 28.39 -5.27
C GLU A 194 25.25 28.31 -4.64
N VAL A 195 24.98 29.10 -3.59
CA VAL A 195 23.61 29.21 -3.06
C VAL A 195 22.70 29.87 -4.07
N CYS A 196 23.10 30.98 -4.68
CA CYS A 196 22.30 31.62 -5.71
C CYS A 196 21.98 30.67 -6.86
N GLU A 197 23.00 29.93 -7.33
CA GLU A 197 22.86 28.92 -8.38
C GLU A 197 21.86 27.82 -7.97
N PHE A 198 21.97 27.27 -6.74
CA PHE A 198 21.03 26.28 -6.25
C PHE A 198 19.60 26.82 -6.10
N LEU A 199 19.43 27.99 -5.48
CA LEU A 199 18.12 28.60 -5.26
C LEU A 199 17.44 28.95 -6.59
N SER A 200 18.20 29.24 -7.66
CA SER A 200 17.65 29.45 -9.00
C SER A 200 17.08 28.18 -9.63
N VAL A 201 17.47 26.99 -9.16
CA VAL A 201 16.94 25.72 -9.67
C VAL A 201 15.99 25.02 -8.69
N LEU A 202 15.93 25.47 -7.43
CA LEU A 202 15.12 24.90 -6.35
C LEU A 202 13.66 25.35 -6.39
N ASP A 203 12.70 24.43 -6.26
CA ASP A 203 11.28 24.72 -6.01
C ASP A 203 10.86 24.32 -4.60
N ILE A 204 9.87 25.00 -4.03
CA ILE A 204 9.20 24.55 -2.80
C ILE A 204 7.70 24.45 -3.04
N ASP A 205 7.23 23.22 -3.16
CA ASP A 205 5.82 22.85 -3.30
C ASP A 205 5.24 22.57 -1.91
N ASP A 206 4.67 23.61 -1.29
CA ASP A 206 4.06 23.58 0.05
C ASP A 206 2.55 23.37 0.04
N ARG A 207 1.98 22.93 -1.09
CA ARG A 207 0.53 22.87 -1.32
C ARG A 207 -0.04 21.46 -1.27
N ARG A 208 0.78 20.46 -0.96
CA ARG A 208 0.35 19.06 -0.99
C ARG A 208 -0.55 18.71 0.18
N HIS A 209 -1.47 17.80 -0.07
CA HIS A 209 -2.35 17.26 0.94
C HIS A 209 -1.61 16.40 1.96
N SER A 210 -2.11 16.40 3.20
CA SER A 210 -1.61 15.55 4.27
C SER A 210 -1.91 14.06 4.00
N ARG A 211 -1.16 13.19 4.68
CA ARG A 211 -1.25 11.74 4.51
C ARG A 211 -2.64 11.16 4.79
N ASP A 212 -3.39 11.74 5.72
CA ASP A 212 -4.71 11.25 6.14
C ASP A 212 -5.83 11.51 5.11
N VAL A 213 -5.61 12.45 4.18
CA VAL A 213 -6.61 12.80 3.16
C VAL A 213 -6.16 12.53 1.72
N VAL A 214 -4.86 12.35 1.47
CA VAL A 214 -4.34 12.19 0.10
C VAL A 214 -5.04 11.07 -0.67
N ASP A 215 -5.27 9.90 -0.07
CA ASP A 215 -5.92 8.78 -0.77
C ASP A 215 -7.39 9.04 -1.12
N LYS A 216 -8.05 9.97 -0.41
CA LYS A 216 -9.43 10.37 -0.68
C LYS A 216 -9.51 11.40 -1.81
N LEU A 217 -8.52 12.29 -1.91
CA LEU A 217 -8.52 13.43 -2.83
C LEU A 217 -7.76 13.16 -4.13
N ALA A 218 -6.70 12.35 -4.09
CA ALA A 218 -5.87 12.03 -5.24
C ALA A 218 -6.63 11.45 -6.45
N PRO A 219 -7.67 10.61 -6.28
CA PRO A 219 -8.48 10.16 -7.41
C PRO A 219 -9.16 11.32 -8.17
N SER A 220 -9.70 12.31 -7.47
CA SER A 220 -10.32 13.46 -8.12
C SER A 220 -9.31 14.50 -8.61
N GLU A 221 -8.17 14.64 -7.94
CA GLU A 221 -7.16 15.66 -8.27
C GLU A 221 -6.21 15.22 -9.39
N PHE A 222 -5.72 13.98 -9.37
CA PHE A 222 -4.67 13.52 -10.28
C PHE A 222 -5.18 12.56 -11.36
N VAL A 223 -6.16 11.71 -11.05
CA VAL A 223 -6.67 10.71 -12.01
C VAL A 223 -7.78 11.29 -12.89
N LYS A 224 -8.73 12.04 -12.31
CA LYS A 224 -9.84 12.60 -13.10
C LYS A 224 -9.37 13.44 -14.30
N PRO A 225 -8.35 14.33 -14.19
CA PRO A 225 -7.87 15.07 -15.35
C PRO A 225 -7.31 14.17 -16.47
N VAL A 226 -6.69 13.04 -16.11
CA VAL A 226 -6.23 12.03 -17.08
C VAL A 226 -7.42 11.37 -17.77
N LEU A 227 -8.46 10.98 -17.02
CA LEU A 227 -9.67 10.38 -17.56
C LEU A 227 -10.44 11.33 -18.47
N ASP A 228 -10.54 12.60 -18.08
CA ASP A 228 -11.17 13.64 -18.88
C ASP A 228 -10.44 13.80 -20.22
N GLN A 229 -9.09 13.81 -20.23
CA GLN A 229 -8.30 13.87 -21.46
C GLN A 229 -8.39 12.60 -22.32
N LEU A 230 -8.56 11.44 -21.71
CA LEU A 230 -8.79 10.17 -22.42
C LEU A 230 -10.23 10.00 -22.90
N GLY A 231 -11.15 10.90 -22.53
CA GLY A 231 -12.58 10.77 -22.83
C GLY A 231 -13.24 9.58 -22.11
N ARG A 232 -12.72 9.17 -20.94
CA ARG A 232 -13.15 7.98 -20.19
C ARG A 232 -13.68 8.33 -18.79
N THR A 233 -14.67 9.21 -18.76
CA THR A 233 -15.34 9.65 -17.52
C THR A 233 -16.18 8.54 -16.86
N ASP A 234 -16.34 7.39 -17.53
CA ASP A 234 -17.02 6.20 -17.04
C ASP A 234 -16.17 5.31 -16.14
N ALA A 235 -14.84 5.46 -16.17
CA ALA A 235 -13.92 4.65 -15.37
C ALA A 235 -13.86 5.13 -13.91
N ASP A 236 -13.68 4.21 -12.96
CA ASP A 236 -13.52 4.55 -11.54
C ASP A 236 -12.12 5.13 -11.27
N PRO A 237 -12.00 6.42 -10.87
CA PRO A 237 -10.72 7.05 -10.60
C PRO A 237 -9.96 6.40 -9.44
N ASN A 238 -10.66 5.80 -8.46
CA ASN A 238 -10.01 5.19 -7.29
C ASN A 238 -9.20 3.97 -7.68
N THR A 239 -9.78 3.10 -8.50
CA THR A 239 -9.12 1.89 -8.98
C THR A 239 -7.84 2.22 -9.76
N ILE A 240 -7.88 3.26 -10.60
CA ILE A 240 -6.71 3.72 -11.36
C ILE A 240 -5.64 4.33 -10.44
N TRP A 241 -6.05 5.18 -9.48
CA TRP A 241 -5.12 5.75 -8.50
C TRP A 241 -4.35 4.66 -7.77
N LEU A 242 -5.06 3.64 -7.28
CA LEU A 242 -4.45 2.51 -6.58
C LEU A 242 -3.49 1.73 -7.48
N ALA A 243 -3.87 1.47 -8.73
CA ALA A 243 -3.03 0.75 -9.69
C ALA A 243 -1.71 1.50 -9.94
N VAL A 244 -1.78 2.80 -10.23
CA VAL A 244 -0.61 3.62 -10.54
C VAL A 244 0.27 3.81 -9.31
N ARG A 245 -0.31 4.19 -8.17
CA ARG A 245 0.44 4.36 -6.91
C ARG A 245 1.16 3.07 -6.48
N ASN A 246 0.57 1.91 -6.74
CA ASN A 246 1.22 0.64 -6.44
C ASN A 246 2.50 0.40 -7.27
N LEU A 247 2.61 0.95 -8.49
CA LEU A 247 3.86 0.92 -9.24
C LEU A 247 4.99 1.61 -8.46
N PHE A 248 4.71 2.81 -7.92
CA PHE A 248 5.66 3.60 -7.14
C PHE A 248 5.99 2.96 -5.79
N ILE A 249 5.01 2.36 -5.11
CA ILE A 249 5.26 1.61 -3.88
C ILE A 249 6.23 0.45 -4.13
N GLU A 250 6.03 -0.32 -5.21
CA GLU A 250 6.92 -1.44 -5.53
C GLU A 250 8.30 -0.93 -5.98
N ALA A 251 8.38 0.15 -6.77
CA ALA A 251 9.64 0.76 -7.19
C ALA A 251 10.47 1.28 -6.00
N SER A 252 9.85 2.02 -5.06
CA SER A 252 10.51 2.51 -3.84
C SER A 252 10.94 1.40 -2.89
N ARG A 253 10.27 0.23 -2.90
CA ARG A 253 10.59 -0.89 -2.00
C ARG A 253 11.76 -1.75 -2.45
N ARG A 254 12.18 -1.67 -3.71
CA ARG A 254 13.29 -2.49 -4.26
C ARG A 254 14.66 -1.94 -3.85
N HIS A 255 14.77 -1.62 -2.56
CA HIS A 255 15.93 -1.09 -1.87
C HIS A 255 17.06 -2.12 -1.65
N LYS A 256 16.90 -3.37 -2.13
CA LYS A 256 17.93 -4.41 -1.98
C LYS A 256 18.12 -5.19 -3.28
N PRO A 257 19.36 -5.56 -3.62
CA PRO A 257 19.61 -6.53 -4.67
C PRO A 257 18.75 -7.77 -4.40
N ILE A 258 17.86 -8.10 -5.34
CA ILE A 258 17.22 -9.41 -5.34
C ILE A 258 18.39 -10.39 -5.44
N PRO A 259 18.57 -11.34 -4.50
CA PRO A 259 19.53 -12.40 -4.68
C PRO A 259 19.15 -13.09 -5.99
N SER A 260 19.94 -12.87 -7.05
CA SER A 260 19.72 -13.52 -8.34
C SER A 260 19.47 -14.99 -8.06
N ALA A 261 18.36 -15.54 -8.54
CA ALA A 261 17.86 -16.87 -8.21
C ALA A 261 18.75 -18.01 -8.73
N GLY A 262 20.05 -17.99 -8.43
CA GLY A 262 21.01 -19.05 -8.73
C GLY A 262 21.40 -19.22 -10.20
N LEU A 263 20.93 -18.37 -11.13
CA LEU A 263 21.37 -18.46 -12.52
C LEU A 263 22.85 -18.05 -12.62
N PRO A 264 23.71 -18.86 -13.27
CA PRO A 264 25.12 -18.54 -13.43
C PRO A 264 25.28 -17.22 -14.19
N ILE A 265 25.78 -16.20 -13.48
CA ILE A 265 26.16 -14.86 -13.97
C ILE A 265 26.96 -14.89 -15.29
N ILE A 266 27.70 -15.98 -15.52
CA ILE A 266 28.53 -16.20 -16.71
C ILE A 266 27.68 -16.34 -18.00
N LEU A 267 26.45 -16.89 -17.92
CA LEU A 267 25.58 -16.99 -19.09
C LEU A 267 25.00 -15.63 -19.51
N THR A 268 24.77 -14.72 -18.55
CA THR A 268 24.18 -13.40 -18.80
C THR A 268 25.18 -12.41 -19.38
N SER A 269 26.45 -12.45 -18.97
CA SER A 269 27.48 -11.52 -19.48
C SER A 269 27.89 -11.79 -20.93
N VAL A 270 27.87 -13.06 -21.36
CA VAL A 270 28.21 -13.47 -22.73
C VAL A 270 27.08 -13.11 -23.72
N LEU A 271 25.82 -13.19 -23.29
CA LEU A 271 24.67 -12.81 -24.11
C LEU A 271 24.46 -11.29 -24.19
N ASN A 272 24.86 -10.53 -23.17
CA ASN A 272 24.64 -9.08 -23.09
C ASN A 272 25.84 -8.23 -23.57
N GLY A 273 26.60 -8.73 -24.55
CA GLY A 273 27.61 -7.94 -25.25
C GLY A 273 28.81 -7.50 -24.40
N GLY A 274 29.23 -8.30 -23.42
CA GLY A 274 30.45 -8.06 -22.64
C GLY A 274 30.30 -7.13 -21.44
N ARG A 275 29.08 -6.82 -21.00
CA ARG A 275 28.84 -6.11 -19.73
C ARG A 275 29.31 -6.95 -18.53
N THR A 276 29.90 -6.28 -17.54
CA THR A 276 30.30 -6.93 -16.30
C THR A 276 29.06 -7.28 -15.45
N PRO A 277 29.16 -8.28 -14.55
CA PRO A 277 28.07 -8.63 -13.63
C PRO A 277 27.60 -7.49 -12.73
N GLU A 278 28.50 -6.56 -12.40
CA GLU A 278 28.20 -5.39 -11.60
C GLU A 278 27.39 -4.36 -12.39
N GLN A 279 27.77 -4.11 -13.65
CA GLN A 279 26.99 -3.27 -14.56
C GLN A 279 25.58 -3.82 -14.79
N LEU A 280 25.44 -5.14 -14.99
CA LEU A 280 24.12 -5.76 -15.14
C LEU A 280 23.27 -5.61 -13.87
N ARG A 281 23.87 -5.76 -12.68
CA ARG A 281 23.16 -5.53 -11.41
C ARG A 281 22.73 -4.07 -11.25
N ASN A 282 23.57 -3.13 -11.65
CA ASN A 282 23.25 -1.70 -11.59
C ASN A 282 22.13 -1.35 -12.59
N ASP A 283 22.16 -1.92 -13.79
CA ASP A 283 21.10 -1.75 -14.80
C ASP A 283 19.77 -2.35 -14.31
N ASP A 284 19.82 -3.55 -13.70
CA ASP A 284 18.64 -4.21 -13.14
C ASP A 284 18.06 -3.45 -11.94
N ASP A 285 18.91 -2.92 -11.05
CA ASP A 285 18.49 -2.07 -9.92
C ASP A 285 17.85 -0.76 -10.40
N LEU A 286 18.47 -0.09 -11.39
CA LEU A 286 17.91 1.10 -12.02
C LEU A 286 16.55 0.82 -12.66
N ALA A 287 16.44 -0.23 -13.47
CA ALA A 287 15.19 -0.61 -14.12
C ALA A 287 14.11 -0.96 -13.09
N ALA A 288 14.49 -1.64 -12.00
CA ALA A 288 13.59 -2.04 -10.93
C ALA A 288 12.99 -0.86 -10.15
N ARG A 289 13.71 0.26 -10.06
CA ARG A 289 13.34 1.51 -9.37
C ARG A 289 12.72 2.56 -10.30
N THR A 290 12.71 2.30 -11.60
CA THR A 290 12.21 3.25 -12.60
C THR A 290 10.78 2.91 -12.98
N VAL A 291 9.87 3.87 -12.84
CA VAL A 291 8.51 3.82 -13.38
C VAL A 291 8.46 4.65 -14.65
N THR A 292 8.18 4.03 -15.79
CA THR A 292 8.09 4.70 -17.09
C THR A 292 6.67 5.17 -17.38
N LEU A 293 6.50 6.08 -18.35
CA LEU A 293 5.16 6.42 -18.84
C LEU A 293 4.42 5.23 -19.45
N THR A 294 5.14 4.26 -20.02
CA THR A 294 4.54 3.03 -20.54
C THR A 294 3.96 2.16 -19.42
N ASP A 295 4.62 2.10 -18.25
CA ASP A 295 4.09 1.39 -17.09
C ASP A 295 2.81 2.04 -16.57
N ILE A 296 2.80 3.38 -16.51
CA ILE A 296 1.62 4.16 -16.10
C ILE A 296 0.49 4.00 -17.12
N ASP A 297 0.78 4.10 -18.43
CA ASP A 297 -0.18 3.89 -19.51
C ASP A 297 -0.80 2.49 -19.44
N ALA A 298 0.03 1.45 -19.25
CA ALA A 298 -0.44 0.09 -19.10
C ALA A 298 -1.36 -0.08 -17.87
N ALA A 299 -0.97 0.49 -16.72
CA ALA A 299 -1.79 0.46 -15.52
C ALA A 299 -3.14 1.18 -15.73
N VAL A 300 -3.12 2.41 -16.27
CA VAL A 300 -4.31 3.21 -16.55
C VAL A 300 -5.22 2.50 -17.56
N ARG A 301 -4.69 2.09 -18.72
CA ARG A 301 -5.47 1.43 -19.77
C ARG A 301 -6.02 0.08 -19.34
N SER A 302 -5.31 -0.69 -18.51
CA SER A 302 -5.83 -1.96 -18.01
C SER A 302 -7.06 -1.81 -17.11
N MET A 303 -7.19 -0.65 -16.44
CA MET A 303 -8.34 -0.34 -15.58
C MET A 303 -9.48 0.36 -16.34
N ILE A 304 -9.15 1.02 -17.45
CA ILE A 304 -10.10 1.71 -18.34
C ILE A 304 -10.70 0.77 -19.39
N ALA A 305 -9.94 -0.24 -19.84
CA ALA A 305 -10.44 -1.20 -20.82
C ALA A 305 -11.78 -1.74 -20.29
N PRO A 306 -12.88 -1.63 -21.06
CA PRO A 306 -14.11 -2.28 -20.66
C PRO A 306 -13.73 -3.72 -20.37
N LEU A 307 -14.00 -4.18 -19.14
CA LEU A 307 -13.92 -5.60 -18.84
C LEU A 307 -14.64 -6.24 -20.01
N PRO A 308 -13.96 -7.11 -20.81
CA PRO A 308 -14.53 -7.64 -22.03
C PRO A 308 -15.92 -8.07 -21.65
N GLN A 309 -16.91 -7.38 -22.23
CA GLN A 309 -18.30 -7.52 -21.83
C GLN A 309 -18.51 -9.02 -21.91
N GLN A 310 -18.62 -9.67 -20.76
CA GLN A 310 -18.91 -11.08 -20.70
C GLN A 310 -20.37 -11.14 -21.12
N ALA A 311 -20.63 -10.97 -22.43
CA ALA A 311 -21.69 -11.72 -23.09
C ALA A 311 -21.55 -13.10 -22.48
N ALA A 312 -22.57 -13.57 -21.78
CA ALA A 312 -22.53 -14.72 -20.86
C ALA A 312 -21.90 -15.95 -21.51
N THR A 313 -20.59 -15.93 -21.68
CA THR A 313 -19.76 -16.99 -22.17
C THR A 313 -19.65 -17.84 -20.96
N ALA A 314 -20.30 -18.99 -21.00
CA ALA A 314 -20.14 -20.03 -20.00
C ALA A 314 -18.66 -20.07 -19.62
N HIS A 315 -18.35 -19.66 -18.38
CA HIS A 315 -16.98 -19.58 -17.93
C HIS A 315 -16.34 -20.97 -18.10
N ALA A 316 -15.09 -20.99 -18.57
CA ALA A 316 -14.33 -22.21 -18.74
C ALA A 316 -14.25 -23.03 -17.43
N ILE A 317 -14.20 -22.31 -16.32
CA ILE A 317 -14.25 -22.87 -14.97
C ILE A 317 -15.50 -22.38 -14.24
N ASP A 318 -16.20 -23.31 -13.59
CA ASP A 318 -17.29 -23.03 -12.65
C ASP A 318 -16.67 -23.02 -11.26
N VAL A 319 -16.57 -21.85 -10.64
CA VAL A 319 -16.07 -21.73 -9.28
C VAL A 319 -17.27 -21.50 -8.37
N ARG A 320 -17.49 -22.45 -7.46
CA ARG A 320 -18.55 -22.38 -6.46
C ARG A 320 -17.95 -22.30 -5.08
N VAL A 321 -18.69 -21.65 -4.18
CA VAL A 321 -18.43 -21.75 -2.74
C VAL A 321 -19.04 -23.07 -2.28
N ASP A 322 -18.19 -23.99 -1.84
CA ASP A 322 -18.61 -25.28 -1.30
C ASP A 322 -19.07 -25.11 0.15
N SER A 323 -18.26 -24.43 0.95
CA SER A 323 -18.60 -24.07 2.33
C SER A 323 -17.86 -22.81 2.78
N ILE A 324 -18.40 -22.16 3.80
CA ILE A 324 -17.75 -21.06 4.53
C ILE A 324 -17.91 -21.31 6.02
N HIS A 325 -16.81 -21.36 6.75
CA HIS A 325 -16.81 -21.68 8.18
C HIS A 325 -15.58 -21.11 8.88
N ALA A 326 -15.49 -21.25 10.19
CA ALA A 326 -14.28 -20.95 10.94
C ALA A 326 -13.51 -22.26 11.21
N MET A 327 -12.18 -22.20 11.19
CA MET A 327 -11.34 -23.41 11.15
C MET A 327 -10.96 -24.00 12.51
N SER A 328 -11.22 -23.31 13.62
CA SER A 328 -11.04 -23.90 14.93
C SER A 328 -12.29 -24.63 15.33
N SER A 329 -12.21 -25.96 15.38
CA SER A 329 -13.13 -26.86 16.06
C SER A 329 -14.58 -26.37 16.13
N GLY A 330 -15.15 -25.70 15.12
CA GLY A 330 -16.44 -25.04 15.22
C GLY A 330 -16.77 -23.86 14.29
N TRP A 331 -18.07 -23.66 14.12
CA TRP A 331 -18.74 -22.68 13.29
C TRP A 331 -19.07 -21.46 14.15
N PHE A 332 -18.41 -20.34 13.86
CA PHE A 332 -18.65 -19.08 14.54
C PHE A 332 -19.31 -18.09 13.58
N HIS A 333 -20.58 -17.79 13.83
CA HIS A 333 -21.31 -16.76 13.09
C HIS A 333 -21.87 -15.72 14.05
N ALA A 334 -21.95 -14.47 13.60
CA ALA A 334 -22.71 -13.48 14.33
C ALA A 334 -23.53 -12.56 13.43
N PHE A 335 -24.69 -12.18 13.96
CA PHE A 335 -25.59 -11.23 13.34
C PHE A 335 -25.34 -9.86 13.94
N SER A 336 -25.43 -8.81 13.11
CA SER A 336 -25.44 -7.45 13.63
C SER A 336 -26.70 -7.22 14.49
N ARG A 337 -26.66 -6.22 15.39
CA ARG A 337 -27.83 -5.81 16.17
C ARG A 337 -29.07 -5.52 15.32
N GLN A 338 -28.87 -5.01 14.09
CA GLN A 338 -29.97 -4.72 13.16
C GLN A 338 -30.60 -6.01 12.60
N ASP A 339 -29.84 -7.11 12.60
CA ASP A 339 -30.24 -8.42 12.11
C ASP A 339 -30.56 -9.40 13.26
N ALA A 340 -30.69 -8.92 14.51
CA ALA A 340 -30.97 -9.74 15.68
C ALA A 340 -32.28 -10.54 15.55
N TRP A 341 -33.25 -10.03 14.77
CA TRP A 341 -34.49 -10.75 14.46
C TRP A 341 -34.22 -12.04 13.65
N ALA A 342 -33.23 -12.05 12.77
CA ALA A 342 -32.86 -13.21 11.98
C ALA A 342 -32.22 -14.27 12.86
N ALA A 343 -31.35 -13.84 13.78
CA ALA A 343 -30.80 -14.70 14.84
C ALA A 343 -31.92 -15.32 15.69
N ALA A 344 -32.90 -14.53 16.15
CA ALA A 344 -34.02 -15.02 16.95
C ALA A 344 -34.88 -16.04 16.18
N ARG A 345 -35.14 -15.80 14.89
CA ARG A 345 -35.86 -16.74 14.02
C ARG A 345 -35.17 -18.09 13.91
N LEU A 346 -33.84 -18.07 13.77
CA LEU A 346 -33.04 -19.30 13.67
C LEU A 346 -32.95 -20.02 15.02
N ALA A 347 -32.80 -19.28 16.12
CA ALA A 347 -32.75 -19.84 17.47
C ALA A 347 -34.08 -20.47 17.90
N ALA A 348 -35.21 -20.03 17.35
CA ALA A 348 -36.53 -20.65 17.58
C ALA A 348 -36.64 -22.07 16.99
N ARG A 349 -35.69 -22.52 16.16
CA ARG A 349 -35.61 -23.92 15.72
C ARG A 349 -35.16 -24.78 16.88
N SER A 350 -36.03 -25.67 17.34
CA SER A 350 -35.83 -26.48 18.54
C SER A 350 -34.76 -27.56 18.42
N THR A 351 -34.28 -27.85 17.20
CA THR A 351 -33.26 -28.88 16.96
C THR A 351 -32.28 -28.43 15.89
N LEU A 352 -30.99 -28.55 16.19
CA LEU A 352 -29.94 -28.45 15.17
C LEU A 352 -29.95 -29.70 14.29
N PRO A 353 -29.67 -29.56 12.99
CA PRO A 353 -29.45 -30.72 12.13
C PRO A 353 -28.30 -31.58 12.64
N ARG A 354 -28.37 -32.89 12.41
CA ARG A 354 -27.35 -33.86 12.85
C ARG A 354 -26.40 -34.29 11.74
N ASP A 355 -26.83 -34.15 10.49
CA ASP A 355 -26.03 -34.47 9.32
C ASP A 355 -25.36 -33.20 8.76
N GLN A 356 -24.22 -33.40 8.10
CA GLN A 356 -23.39 -32.31 7.58
C GLN A 356 -24.11 -31.49 6.51
N GLU A 357 -24.91 -32.13 5.64
CA GLU A 357 -25.62 -31.44 4.55
C GLU A 357 -26.64 -30.43 5.07
N ALA A 358 -27.45 -30.84 6.04
CA ALA A 358 -28.42 -29.96 6.67
C ALA A 358 -27.75 -28.89 7.55
N MET A 359 -26.58 -29.17 8.12
CA MET A 359 -25.74 -28.17 8.79
C MET A 359 -25.23 -27.11 7.80
N ASP A 360 -24.66 -27.52 6.67
CA ASP A 360 -24.20 -26.63 5.60
C ASP A 360 -25.35 -25.76 5.05
N ALA A 361 -26.55 -26.34 4.93
CA ALA A 361 -27.76 -25.63 4.53
C ALA A 361 -28.18 -24.56 5.57
N LEU A 362 -28.12 -24.88 6.87
CA LEU A 362 -28.39 -23.93 7.95
C LEU A 362 -27.40 -22.76 7.91
N PHE A 363 -26.12 -23.01 7.65
CA PHE A 363 -25.10 -21.96 7.56
C PHE A 363 -25.27 -21.10 6.32
N SER A 364 -25.57 -21.72 5.18
CA SER A 364 -25.91 -20.99 3.96
C SER A 364 -27.09 -20.05 4.20
N GLU A 365 -28.11 -20.51 4.93
CA GLU A 365 -29.24 -19.65 5.34
C GLU A 365 -28.79 -18.51 6.28
N GLN A 366 -27.93 -18.77 7.26
CA GLN A 366 -27.40 -17.74 8.15
C GLN A 366 -26.68 -16.62 7.39
N LEU A 367 -25.80 -16.99 6.46
CA LEU A 367 -25.05 -16.03 5.65
C LEU A 367 -25.96 -15.25 4.70
N ALA A 368 -26.95 -15.92 4.11
CA ALA A 368 -27.98 -15.27 3.29
C ALA A 368 -28.81 -14.25 4.09
N LEU A 369 -28.99 -14.49 5.40
CA LEU A 369 -29.69 -13.60 6.33
C LEU A 369 -28.83 -12.48 6.92
N GLY A 370 -27.56 -12.34 6.54
CA GLY A 370 -26.74 -11.22 7.04
C GLY A 370 -25.58 -11.61 7.94
N ALA A 371 -25.44 -12.88 8.32
CA ALA A 371 -24.42 -13.29 9.28
C ALA A 371 -22.99 -13.02 8.78
N TYR A 372 -22.11 -12.71 9.72
CA TYR A 372 -20.66 -12.65 9.53
C TYR A 372 -20.04 -13.93 10.06
N VAL A 373 -19.05 -14.44 9.35
CA VAL A 373 -18.15 -15.48 9.85
C VAL A 373 -17.15 -14.81 10.77
N LEU A 374 -16.99 -15.40 11.94
CA LEU A 374 -16.17 -14.85 12.99
C LEU A 374 -14.74 -15.42 12.92
N THR A 375 -13.74 -14.57 13.14
CA THR A 375 -12.32 -14.95 13.16
C THR A 375 -11.70 -14.67 14.51
N SER A 376 -10.89 -15.58 15.04
CA SER A 376 -10.13 -15.33 16.28
C SER A 376 -8.68 -15.76 16.13
N PHE A 377 -7.85 -15.47 17.14
CA PHE A 377 -6.44 -15.84 17.09
C PHE A 377 -6.29 -17.36 16.94
N GLY A 378 -5.58 -17.79 15.89
CA GLY A 378 -5.44 -19.22 15.55
C GLY A 378 -6.67 -19.83 14.85
N CYS A 379 -7.72 -19.05 14.59
CA CYS A 379 -9.01 -19.52 14.10
C CYS A 379 -9.49 -18.67 12.91
N PRO A 380 -8.89 -18.82 11.72
CA PRO A 380 -9.31 -18.04 10.55
C PRO A 380 -10.70 -18.44 10.07
N ALA A 381 -11.39 -17.53 9.41
CA ALA A 381 -12.51 -17.90 8.55
C ALA A 381 -11.94 -18.60 7.31
N ALA A 382 -12.52 -19.71 6.92
CA ALA A 382 -12.21 -20.45 5.72
C ALA A 382 -13.36 -20.38 4.72
N VAL A 383 -13.02 -20.11 3.47
CA VAL A 383 -13.88 -20.30 2.32
C VAL A 383 -13.32 -21.46 1.51
N MET A 384 -14.13 -22.47 1.25
CA MET A 384 -13.79 -23.60 0.40
C MET A 384 -14.28 -23.33 -1.02
N LEU A 385 -13.35 -23.09 -1.94
CA LEU A 385 -13.69 -22.85 -3.35
C LEU A 385 -13.61 -24.15 -4.15
N ALA A 386 -14.75 -24.67 -4.57
CA ALA A 386 -14.84 -25.78 -5.51
C ALA A 386 -14.69 -25.26 -6.95
N CYS A 387 -13.57 -25.56 -7.59
CA CYS A 387 -13.24 -25.12 -8.93
C CYS A 387 -13.40 -26.29 -9.90
N HIS A 388 -14.46 -26.29 -10.71
CA HIS A 388 -14.75 -27.33 -11.69
C HIS A 388 -14.42 -26.86 -13.11
N ASN A 389 -13.40 -27.47 -13.73
CA ASN A 389 -13.03 -27.19 -15.10
C ASN A 389 -13.95 -27.93 -16.08
N LYS A 390 -14.82 -27.18 -16.78
CA LYS A 390 -15.80 -27.71 -17.74
C LYS A 390 -15.24 -27.83 -19.17
N THR A 391 -13.96 -27.50 -19.37
CA THR A 391 -13.35 -27.50 -20.69
C THR A 391 -12.51 -28.75 -20.95
N ARG A 392 -12.05 -28.87 -22.20
CA ARG A 392 -11.09 -29.89 -22.63
C ARG A 392 -9.61 -29.52 -22.38
N TYR A 393 -9.35 -28.33 -21.84
CA TYR A 393 -8.00 -27.83 -21.60
C TYR A 393 -7.77 -27.69 -20.10
N ASP A 394 -6.52 -27.81 -19.66
CA ASP A 394 -6.18 -27.51 -18.28
C ASP A 394 -6.35 -26.00 -18.00
N VAL A 395 -6.89 -25.70 -16.83
CA VAL A 395 -7.03 -24.33 -16.33
C VAL A 395 -5.98 -24.12 -15.25
N VAL A 396 -5.21 -23.05 -15.37
CA VAL A 396 -4.19 -22.69 -14.37
C VAL A 396 -4.63 -21.44 -13.62
N ILE A 397 -5.02 -21.58 -12.36
CA ILE A 397 -5.33 -20.45 -11.49
C ILE A 397 -4.01 -19.78 -11.11
N ARG A 398 -3.92 -18.48 -11.44
CA ARG A 398 -2.73 -17.64 -11.29
C ARG A 398 -2.85 -16.65 -10.15
N ASP A 399 -4.06 -16.34 -9.71
CA ASP A 399 -4.27 -15.38 -8.63
C ASP A 399 -5.65 -15.57 -8.01
N ILE A 400 -5.74 -15.31 -6.71
CA ILE A 400 -6.99 -15.10 -5.99
C ILE A 400 -6.80 -13.81 -5.21
N SER A 401 -7.71 -12.87 -5.39
CA SER A 401 -7.61 -11.53 -4.79
C SER A 401 -8.92 -11.12 -4.15
N VAL A 402 -8.85 -10.27 -3.13
CA VAL A 402 -10.03 -9.65 -2.52
C VAL A 402 -10.45 -8.45 -3.38
N SER A 403 -11.73 -8.34 -3.70
CA SER A 403 -12.32 -7.29 -4.53
C SER A 403 -13.59 -6.75 -3.89
N GLU A 404 -14.00 -5.53 -4.25
CA GLU A 404 -15.22 -4.89 -3.71
C GLU A 404 -15.27 -4.88 -2.16
N ARG A 405 -14.11 -4.74 -1.51
CA ARG A 405 -14.01 -4.80 -0.04
C ARG A 405 -14.50 -3.51 0.60
N VAL A 406 -15.47 -3.64 1.49
CA VAL A 406 -15.92 -2.61 2.42
C VAL A 406 -15.45 -2.97 3.83
N VAL A 407 -14.77 -2.03 4.49
CA VAL A 407 -14.30 -2.18 5.87
C VAL A 407 -15.33 -1.55 6.81
N GLY A 408 -15.80 -2.33 7.78
CA GLY A 408 -16.81 -1.93 8.76
C GLY A 408 -16.31 -2.03 10.20
N LYS A 409 -17.15 -1.59 11.13
CA LYS A 409 -16.91 -1.80 12.56
C LYS A 409 -16.99 -3.29 12.89
N ILE A 410 -16.21 -3.75 13.87
CA ILE A 410 -16.38 -5.07 14.47
C ILE A 410 -17.85 -5.21 14.88
N ILE A 411 -18.46 -6.34 14.54
CA ILE A 411 -19.90 -6.50 14.76
C ILE A 411 -20.22 -6.62 16.24
N ASP A 412 -21.26 -5.90 16.64
CA ASP A 412 -21.91 -6.00 17.94
C ASP A 412 -23.25 -6.74 17.74
N GLY A 413 -23.43 -7.90 18.37
CA GLY A 413 -24.65 -8.70 18.22
C GLY A 413 -24.60 -10.14 18.75
N VAL A 414 -25.41 -11.02 18.13
CA VAL A 414 -25.69 -12.38 18.64
C VAL A 414 -24.78 -13.41 17.97
N VAL A 415 -24.07 -14.20 18.78
CA VAL A 415 -23.11 -15.22 18.32
C VAL A 415 -23.73 -16.62 18.35
N PHE A 416 -23.53 -17.38 17.27
CA PHE A 416 -23.75 -18.82 17.20
C PHE A 416 -22.40 -19.53 17.22
N TRP A 417 -22.25 -20.53 18.10
CA TRP A 417 -21.04 -21.34 18.25
C TRP A 417 -21.43 -22.82 18.22
N ILE A 418 -20.87 -23.58 17.28
CA ILE A 418 -21.08 -25.01 17.14
C ILE A 418 -19.72 -25.68 16.96
N GLU A 419 -19.34 -26.75 17.65
CA GLU A 419 -17.99 -27.32 17.54
C GLU A 419 -17.81 -28.42 16.44
N SER A 420 -16.74 -28.38 15.63
CA SER A 420 -16.29 -29.42 14.67
C SER A 420 -14.83 -29.27 14.19
N GLY A 421 -13.98 -30.31 14.27
CA GLY A 421 -12.53 -30.25 13.97
C GLY A 421 -12.08 -30.77 12.60
N GLY A 422 -11.09 -30.11 11.98
CA GLY A 422 -10.31 -30.59 10.83
C GLY A 422 -9.31 -29.55 10.31
N TRP A 423 -8.06 -29.94 10.04
CA TRP A 423 -7.00 -29.07 9.49
C TRP A 423 -6.55 -29.57 8.11
N ASN A 424 -6.30 -28.65 7.18
CA ASN A 424 -5.66 -28.93 5.89
C ASN A 424 -4.25 -28.33 5.87
N GLU A 425 -3.30 -29.02 5.25
CA GLU A 425 -1.91 -28.58 5.13
C GLU A 425 -1.78 -27.48 4.05
N HIS A 426 -1.24 -26.32 4.44
CA HIS A 426 -0.82 -25.18 3.58
C HIS A 426 -1.91 -24.36 2.85
N PRO A 427 -2.79 -23.66 3.57
CA PRO A 427 -3.84 -22.86 2.95
C PRO A 427 -3.36 -21.53 2.32
N ILE A 428 -4.13 -21.02 1.36
CA ILE A 428 -4.00 -19.64 0.87
C ILE A 428 -4.53 -18.73 1.97
N THR A 429 -3.71 -17.83 2.51
CA THR A 429 -4.11 -16.96 3.63
C THR A 429 -4.17 -15.50 3.24
N PHE A 430 -5.23 -14.80 3.64
CA PHE A 430 -5.39 -13.36 3.52
C PHE A 430 -5.42 -12.72 4.91
N ASN A 431 -4.66 -11.63 5.08
CA ASN A 431 -4.88 -10.68 6.17
C ASN A 431 -5.82 -9.58 5.64
N LEU A 432 -7.09 -9.63 6.05
CA LEU A 432 -8.12 -8.70 5.61
C LEU A 432 -7.91 -7.29 6.16
N ASP A 433 -7.17 -7.11 7.26
CA ASP A 433 -6.85 -5.79 7.79
C ASP A 433 -5.68 -5.12 7.07
N ALA A 434 -4.97 -5.84 6.20
CA ALA A 434 -3.97 -5.21 5.34
C ALA A 434 -4.68 -4.21 4.40
N ALA A 435 -4.06 -3.07 4.11
CA ALA A 435 -4.59 -2.14 3.13
C ALA A 435 -4.87 -2.82 1.78
N TYR A 436 -4.04 -3.81 1.41
CA TYR A 436 -4.17 -4.66 0.23
C TYR A 436 -4.06 -6.14 0.60
N PRO A 437 -5.17 -6.83 0.90
CA PRO A 437 -5.14 -8.26 1.18
C PRO A 437 -4.66 -9.00 -0.06
N ARG A 438 -3.48 -9.62 0.04
CA ARG A 438 -2.89 -10.48 -1.00
C ARG A 438 -2.92 -11.93 -0.51
N ALA A 439 -3.02 -12.87 -1.44
CA ALA A 439 -2.88 -14.29 -1.16
C ALA A 439 -1.45 -14.58 -0.65
N ARG A 440 -1.32 -15.00 0.60
CA ARG A 440 -0.05 -15.34 1.25
C ARG A 440 0.08 -16.85 1.42
N LEU A 441 1.31 -17.33 1.29
CA LEU A 441 1.68 -18.68 1.72
C LEU A 441 2.13 -18.61 3.17
N VAL A 442 1.31 -19.13 4.08
CA VAL A 442 1.66 -19.20 5.51
C VAL A 442 1.89 -20.67 5.86
N ASN A 443 3.02 -20.95 6.51
CA ASN A 443 3.35 -22.28 7.01
C ASN A 443 3.69 -22.19 8.50
N GLU A 444 2.95 -22.91 9.34
CA GLU A 444 3.16 -22.91 10.81
C GLU A 444 3.23 -21.48 11.39
N GLY A 445 2.33 -20.60 10.95
CA GLY A 445 2.29 -19.19 11.36
C GLY A 445 3.36 -18.29 10.73
N THR A 446 4.33 -18.85 10.00
CA THR A 446 5.36 -18.07 9.29
C THR A 446 4.88 -17.67 7.90
N ASP A 447 4.88 -16.37 7.62
CA ASP A 447 4.56 -15.82 6.31
C ASP A 447 5.73 -15.99 5.33
N LEU A 448 5.56 -16.86 4.35
CA LEU A 448 6.56 -17.19 3.33
C LEU A 448 6.46 -16.31 2.08
N GLY A 449 5.60 -15.29 2.04
CA GLY A 449 5.46 -14.40 0.88
C GLY A 449 4.17 -14.60 0.08
N SER A 450 4.14 -14.08 -1.14
CA SER A 450 3.01 -14.23 -2.06
C SER A 450 2.81 -15.69 -2.47
N TYR A 451 1.58 -16.20 -2.35
CA TYR A 451 1.28 -17.59 -2.71
C TYR A 451 1.53 -17.83 -4.20
N PHE A 452 0.99 -16.95 -5.05
CA PHE A 452 0.99 -17.16 -6.50
C PHE A 452 2.28 -16.75 -7.23
N GLU A 453 3.21 -16.09 -6.54
CA GLU A 453 4.59 -15.95 -7.05
C GLU A 453 5.35 -17.29 -6.98
N LYS A 454 4.98 -18.14 -6.02
CA LYS A 454 5.68 -19.41 -5.74
C LYS A 454 4.92 -20.63 -6.23
N ARG A 455 3.60 -20.52 -6.44
CA ARG A 455 2.70 -21.64 -6.74
C ARG A 455 1.65 -21.25 -7.78
N SER A 456 1.14 -22.26 -8.47
CA SER A 456 -0.06 -22.15 -9.30
C SER A 456 -0.93 -23.37 -9.07
N ILE A 457 -2.25 -23.24 -9.26
CA ILE A 457 -3.17 -24.36 -9.08
C ILE A 457 -3.66 -24.79 -10.46
N CYS A 458 -3.32 -26.01 -10.86
CA CYS A 458 -3.80 -26.60 -12.11
C CYS A 458 -5.08 -27.40 -11.85
N VAL A 459 -6.17 -27.03 -12.52
CA VAL A 459 -7.44 -27.77 -12.54
C VAL A 459 -7.51 -28.49 -13.87
N GLN A 460 -7.26 -29.80 -13.84
CA GLN A 460 -7.25 -30.64 -15.05
C GLN A 460 -8.60 -30.62 -15.77
N ALA A 461 -8.58 -30.79 -17.10
CA ALA A 461 -9.79 -30.89 -17.91
C ALA A 461 -10.82 -31.89 -17.33
N GLY A 462 -12.06 -31.43 -17.13
CA GLY A 462 -13.16 -32.24 -16.57
C GLY A 462 -13.01 -32.63 -15.10
N LYS A 463 -12.04 -32.04 -14.37
CA LYS A 463 -11.82 -32.32 -12.94
C LYS A 463 -12.25 -31.14 -12.06
N GLN A 464 -12.46 -31.45 -10.78
CA GLN A 464 -12.70 -30.50 -9.72
C GLN A 464 -11.51 -30.47 -8.77
N VAL A 465 -11.15 -29.28 -8.30
CA VAL A 465 -10.21 -29.06 -7.20
C VAL A 465 -10.87 -28.17 -6.16
N THR A 466 -10.70 -28.50 -4.88
CA THR A 466 -11.15 -27.65 -3.77
C THR A 466 -9.98 -26.85 -3.22
N ILE A 467 -10.15 -25.54 -3.10
CA ILE A 467 -9.10 -24.61 -2.68
C ILE A 467 -9.51 -23.97 -1.35
N PRO A 468 -8.80 -24.26 -0.24
CA PRO A 468 -9.04 -23.60 1.04
C PRO A 468 -8.46 -22.18 1.02
N VAL A 469 -9.32 -21.19 1.28
CA VAL A 469 -8.96 -19.77 1.40
C VAL A 469 -9.22 -19.30 2.83
N MET A 470 -8.14 -19.00 3.55
CA MET A 470 -8.15 -18.53 4.93
C MET A 470 -8.19 -17.01 4.96
N LEU A 471 -9.04 -16.48 5.82
CA LEU A 471 -9.40 -15.08 5.92
C LEU A 471 -9.22 -14.69 7.38
N ASN A 472 -8.19 -13.89 7.65
CA ASN A 472 -7.89 -13.39 8.98
C ASN A 472 -8.27 -11.93 9.09
N SER A 473 -8.99 -11.59 10.15
CA SER A 473 -9.16 -10.21 10.60
C SER A 473 -8.95 -10.15 12.11
N THR A 474 -8.37 -9.07 12.59
CA THR A 474 -8.22 -8.76 14.02
C THR A 474 -8.75 -7.36 14.37
N ARG A 475 -8.96 -6.47 13.40
CA ARG A 475 -9.26 -5.05 13.66
C ARG A 475 -10.62 -4.56 13.16
N ALA A 476 -11.17 -5.17 12.12
CA ALA A 476 -12.39 -4.66 11.50
C ALA A 476 -13.25 -5.78 10.90
N SER A 477 -14.55 -5.51 10.73
CA SER A 477 -15.36 -6.37 9.87
C SER A 477 -15.11 -6.04 8.41
N HIS A 478 -15.30 -7.03 7.54
CA HIS A 478 -15.04 -6.93 6.11
C HIS A 478 -16.18 -7.56 5.34
N VAL A 479 -16.69 -6.83 4.36
CA VAL A 479 -17.65 -7.32 3.37
C VAL A 479 -16.97 -7.28 2.01
N PHE A 480 -16.87 -8.39 1.28
CA PHE A 480 -16.06 -8.44 0.06
C PHE A 480 -16.47 -9.57 -0.90
N LYS A 481 -15.89 -9.56 -2.11
CA LYS A 481 -15.93 -10.67 -3.07
C LYS A 481 -14.52 -11.17 -3.38
N LEU A 482 -14.41 -12.42 -3.81
CA LEU A 482 -13.13 -12.96 -4.29
C LEU A 482 -13.05 -12.86 -5.81
N ARG A 483 -11.89 -12.51 -6.35
CA ARG A 483 -11.63 -12.49 -7.79
C ARG A 483 -10.56 -13.50 -8.12
N VAL A 484 -10.94 -14.54 -8.86
CA VAL A 484 -10.08 -15.64 -9.30
C VAL A 484 -9.60 -15.33 -10.72
N LYS A 485 -8.28 -15.23 -10.92
CA LYS A 485 -7.67 -15.06 -12.24
C LYS A 485 -7.04 -16.36 -12.69
N TYR A 486 -7.26 -16.74 -13.94
CA TYR A 486 -6.79 -18.00 -14.48
C TYR A 486 -6.41 -17.90 -15.95
N ASP A 487 -5.51 -18.79 -16.36
CA ASP A 487 -5.14 -19.02 -17.75
C ASP A 487 -5.83 -20.27 -18.28
N ILE A 488 -6.35 -20.21 -19.50
CA ILE A 488 -6.77 -21.38 -20.25
C ILE A 488 -6.39 -21.19 -21.71
N ASN A 489 -5.71 -22.19 -22.28
CA ASN A 489 -5.31 -22.18 -23.69
C ASN A 489 -4.61 -20.86 -24.12
N GLY A 490 -3.69 -20.36 -23.29
CA GLY A 490 -2.93 -19.12 -23.52
C GLY A 490 -3.72 -17.82 -23.31
N SER A 491 -5.02 -17.89 -23.01
CA SER A 491 -5.86 -16.72 -22.74
C SER A 491 -6.04 -16.48 -21.25
N ARG A 492 -6.04 -15.21 -20.83
CA ARG A 492 -6.23 -14.79 -19.43
C ARG A 492 -7.67 -14.43 -19.17
N HIS A 493 -8.20 -14.93 -18.07
CA HIS A 493 -9.58 -14.71 -17.65
C HIS A 493 -9.64 -14.35 -16.17
N ALA A 494 -10.75 -13.74 -15.77
CA ALA A 494 -11.08 -13.49 -14.38
C ALA A 494 -12.56 -13.78 -14.12
N LEU A 495 -12.84 -14.30 -12.94
CA LEU A 495 -14.18 -14.54 -12.42
C LEU A 495 -14.29 -13.92 -11.03
N THR A 496 -15.37 -13.20 -10.79
CA THR A 496 -15.74 -12.77 -9.44
C THR A 496 -16.60 -13.86 -8.80
N VAL A 497 -16.23 -14.27 -7.61
CA VAL A 497 -16.87 -15.30 -6.79
C VAL A 497 -17.44 -14.62 -5.56
N ASP A 498 -18.68 -14.94 -5.25
CA ASP A 498 -19.38 -14.52 -4.05
C ASP A 498 -20.10 -15.72 -3.43
N ASN A 499 -20.73 -15.53 -2.29
CA ASN A 499 -21.50 -16.55 -1.59
C ASN A 499 -22.94 -16.58 -2.12
N ASN A 500 -23.15 -17.24 -3.26
CA ASN A 500 -24.48 -17.43 -3.86
C ASN A 500 -25.24 -16.11 -4.09
N GLY A 501 -24.56 -15.11 -4.65
CA GLY A 501 -25.10 -13.77 -4.91
C GLY A 501 -24.96 -12.79 -3.73
N GLN A 502 -24.37 -13.22 -2.61
CA GLN A 502 -24.09 -12.35 -1.46
C GLN A 502 -22.58 -12.21 -1.25
N PRO A 503 -22.07 -11.03 -0.88
CA PRO A 503 -20.66 -10.88 -0.54
C PRO A 503 -20.28 -11.72 0.68
N PHE A 504 -19.02 -12.13 0.77
CA PHE A 504 -18.45 -12.70 1.99
C PHE A 504 -18.46 -11.66 3.10
N ARG A 505 -18.76 -12.10 4.33
CA ARG A 505 -18.77 -11.25 5.52
C ARG A 505 -17.91 -11.90 6.60
N VAL A 506 -16.89 -11.20 7.04
CA VAL A 506 -15.94 -11.68 8.05
C VAL A 506 -15.78 -10.62 9.13
N SER A 507 -15.81 -10.99 10.40
CA SER A 507 -15.53 -10.08 11.52
C SER A 507 -14.64 -10.75 12.55
N PRO A 508 -13.69 -10.05 13.17
CA PRO A 508 -12.97 -10.60 14.31
C PRO A 508 -13.92 -10.82 15.48
N VAL A 509 -13.59 -11.82 16.29
CA VAL A 509 -14.08 -11.99 17.64
C VAL A 509 -13.08 -11.34 18.58
N ILE A 510 -13.59 -10.57 19.52
CA ILE A 510 -12.83 -10.16 20.70
C ILE A 510 -13.18 -11.14 21.79
N MET A 511 -12.72 -12.37 21.63
CA MET A 511 -12.72 -13.35 22.71
C MET A 511 -11.26 -13.59 23.04
N HIS A 512 -10.81 -13.01 24.17
CA HIS A 512 -9.55 -13.40 24.76
C HIS A 512 -9.71 -14.78 25.37
N GLY A 513 -8.85 -15.72 24.96
CA GLY A 513 -8.83 -17.10 25.43
C GLY A 513 -8.44 -17.20 26.90
N GLY A 514 -9.33 -16.80 27.80
CA GLY A 514 -9.23 -17.01 29.24
C GLY A 514 -8.20 -16.16 29.98
N GLU A 515 -7.26 -15.50 29.29
CA GLU A 515 -6.35 -14.57 29.96
C GLU A 515 -7.05 -13.22 30.24
N PRO A 516 -6.88 -12.65 31.44
CA PRO A 516 -7.43 -11.34 31.78
C PRO A 516 -6.97 -10.30 30.76
N VAL A 517 -7.81 -9.31 30.42
CA VAL A 517 -7.43 -8.18 29.55
C VAL A 517 -6.14 -7.54 30.07
N GLU A 518 -5.90 -7.58 31.37
CA GLU A 518 -4.72 -7.10 32.07
C GLU A 518 -3.40 -7.79 31.68
N ALA A 519 -3.45 -9.03 31.18
CA ALA A 519 -2.29 -9.80 30.73
C ALA A 519 -1.79 -9.38 29.34
N LEU A 520 -2.57 -8.59 28.60
CA LEU A 520 -2.23 -8.16 27.25
C LEU A 520 -1.18 -7.04 27.25
N PRO A 521 -0.37 -6.96 26.17
CA PRO A 521 0.49 -5.80 25.91
C PRO A 521 -0.31 -4.48 26.02
N ALA A 522 0.30 -3.43 26.60
CA ALA A 522 -0.38 -2.17 26.87
C ALA A 522 -1.08 -1.56 25.64
N ALA A 523 -0.42 -1.60 24.47
CA ALA A 523 -1.00 -1.10 23.22
C ALA A 523 -2.28 -1.85 22.79
N GLU A 524 -2.36 -3.15 23.08
CA GLU A 524 -3.52 -3.98 22.75
C GLU A 524 -4.66 -3.73 23.74
N ARG A 525 -4.35 -3.53 25.03
CA ARG A 525 -5.34 -3.09 26.04
C ARG A 525 -5.93 -1.73 25.73
N ASP A 526 -5.10 -0.75 25.37
CA ASP A 526 -5.55 0.60 25.06
C ASP A 526 -6.42 0.62 23.80
N HIS A 527 -6.08 -0.22 22.81
CA HIS A 527 -6.91 -0.44 21.65
C HIS A 527 -8.27 -1.06 22.02
N LEU A 528 -8.29 -2.13 22.81
CA LEU A 528 -9.54 -2.76 23.26
C LEU A 528 -10.43 -1.81 24.06
N ARG A 529 -9.85 -0.98 24.93
CA ARG A 529 -10.56 0.05 25.70
C ARG A 529 -11.13 1.17 24.83
N SER A 530 -10.50 1.46 23.70
CA SER A 530 -10.98 2.46 22.74
C SER A 530 -12.21 2.02 21.96
N LEU A 531 -12.46 0.71 21.91
CA LEU A 531 -13.59 0.14 21.21
C LEU A 531 -14.77 0.09 22.19
N SER A 532 -15.73 1.01 22.04
CA SER A 532 -16.89 1.09 22.93
C SER A 532 -17.84 -0.09 22.70
N TYR A 533 -17.90 -1.03 23.65
CA TYR A 533 -18.86 -2.14 23.66
C TYR A 533 -19.97 -1.88 24.68
N LEU A 534 -21.22 -2.21 24.33
CA LEU A 534 -22.37 -1.91 25.20
C LEU A 534 -23.21 -3.13 25.60
N ASP A 535 -23.24 -4.25 24.86
CA ASP A 535 -23.89 -5.50 25.32
C ASP A 535 -23.41 -6.70 24.49
N ALA A 536 -23.05 -7.84 25.10
CA ALA A 536 -22.84 -9.10 24.36
C ALA A 536 -23.91 -10.12 24.76
N TYR A 537 -24.37 -10.95 23.82
CA TYR A 537 -25.31 -12.04 24.11
C TYR A 537 -24.63 -13.38 23.90
N LEU A 538 -24.50 -14.17 24.98
CA LEU A 538 -23.91 -15.50 24.92
C LEU A 538 -25.01 -16.55 24.75
N MET A 539 -24.82 -17.44 23.77
CA MET A 539 -25.62 -18.66 23.66
C MET A 539 -24.87 -19.81 24.32
N HIS A 540 -25.43 -20.35 25.41
CA HIS A 540 -24.89 -21.55 26.06
C HIS A 540 -25.60 -22.79 25.53
N TYR A 541 -24.80 -23.80 25.16
CA TYR A 541 -25.29 -25.12 24.75
C TYR A 541 -25.17 -26.10 25.91
N ASP A 542 -26.28 -26.74 26.24
CA ASP A 542 -26.28 -28.12 26.76
C ASP A 542 -26.73 -29.01 25.59
N ALA A 543 -26.36 -30.29 25.56
CA ALA A 543 -26.56 -31.21 24.44
C ALA A 543 -28.02 -31.27 23.91
N HIS A 544 -28.99 -30.69 24.64
CA HIS A 544 -30.41 -30.69 24.32
C HIS A 544 -31.15 -29.33 24.45
N GLN A 545 -30.48 -28.20 24.76
CA GLN A 545 -31.15 -26.89 24.88
C GLN A 545 -30.28 -25.70 24.42
N VAL A 546 -30.92 -24.70 23.79
CA VAL A 546 -30.35 -23.38 23.48
C VAL A 546 -30.82 -22.38 24.53
N LYS A 547 -29.89 -21.75 25.27
CA LYS A 547 -30.19 -20.62 26.19
C LYS A 547 -29.53 -19.35 25.66
N ILE A 548 -30.32 -18.27 25.51
CA ILE A 548 -29.84 -16.94 25.14
C ILE A 548 -29.76 -16.09 26.41
N GLY A 549 -28.56 -15.67 26.81
CA GLY A 549 -28.33 -14.77 27.94
C GLY A 549 -27.89 -13.37 27.48
N LYS A 550 -28.38 -12.32 28.14
CA LYS A 550 -27.83 -10.96 28.04
C LYS A 550 -26.63 -10.88 29.00
N CYS A 551 -25.48 -10.40 28.55
CA CYS A 551 -24.32 -10.13 29.41
C CYS A 551 -23.98 -8.64 29.37
N ALA A 552 -24.11 -7.96 30.51
CA ALA A 552 -23.56 -6.65 30.76
C ALA A 552 -22.08 -6.78 31.22
N PRO A 553 -21.23 -5.74 31.05
CA PRO A 553 -19.86 -5.73 31.58
C PRO A 553 -19.77 -6.00 33.10
N GLU A 554 -20.83 -5.67 33.82
CA GLU A 554 -21.00 -5.87 35.27
C GLU A 554 -21.43 -7.29 35.67
N ASP A 555 -21.74 -8.16 34.70
CA ASP A 555 -22.00 -9.60 34.93
C ASP A 555 -20.71 -10.44 35.00
N PHE A 556 -19.53 -9.82 34.87
CA PHE A 556 -18.21 -10.47 34.97
C PHE A 556 -17.34 -10.09 36.20
N PRO A 557 -17.84 -10.00 37.45
CA PRO A 557 -16.96 -9.95 38.62
C PRO A 557 -16.75 -11.39 39.14
N GLY A 558 -15.75 -12.09 38.60
CA GLY A 558 -15.15 -13.27 39.24
C GLY A 558 -15.88 -14.62 39.12
N TYR A 559 -15.93 -15.21 37.91
CA TYR A 559 -16.31 -16.62 37.75
C TYR A 559 -15.24 -17.45 37.03
N TRP A 560 -14.42 -18.11 37.83
CA TRP A 560 -14.31 -19.57 37.79
C TRP A 560 -14.56 -20.07 39.22
N ARG A 561 -15.64 -20.82 39.42
CA ARG A 561 -15.75 -21.79 40.53
C ARG A 561 -15.83 -23.15 39.86
N GLU A 562 -14.82 -23.99 40.08
CA GLU A 562 -15.01 -25.43 39.96
C GLU A 562 -16.10 -25.81 40.95
N THR A 563 -17.25 -26.27 40.45
CA THR A 563 -18.14 -27.09 41.25
C THR A 563 -17.52 -28.48 41.31
N ASP A 564 -17.08 -28.86 42.51
CA ASP A 564 -16.77 -30.23 42.91
C ASP A 564 -17.95 -31.14 42.51
N PRO A 565 -17.74 -32.30 41.86
CA PRO A 565 -18.83 -33.19 41.47
C PRO A 565 -19.41 -33.93 42.70
N ALA A 566 -20.06 -33.20 43.60
CA ALA A 566 -20.84 -33.74 44.70
C ALA A 566 -21.89 -32.76 45.29
N ASP A 567 -22.39 -31.78 44.54
CA ASP A 567 -23.59 -30.99 44.91
C ASP A 567 -24.59 -30.88 43.75
#